data_AF-A0A2I7N7K8-F1
#
_entry.id   AF-A0A2I7N7K8-F1
#
_cell.length_a   1.000
_cell.length_b   1.000
_cell.length_c   1.000
_cell.angle_alpha   90.00
_cell.angle_beta   90.00
_cell.angle_gamma   90.00
#
_symmetry.space_group_name_H-M   'P 1'
#
loop_
_entity.id
_entity.type
_entity.pdbx_description
1 polymer ?
#
loop_
_entity_poly.entity_id
_entity_poly.type
_entity_poly.pdbx_seq_one_letter_code
_entity_poly.pdbx_strand_id
1 'polypeptide(L)'
;MFKWLSYNLNSEQRKVVLLSSMGGLLEFYDFTIYGLFAGYFAHQFFPAHDEFISIIASYSVFVVGYVVRPVGGIIFSHIGDAIGRKTVLIMTMVLMGWHQLELLYYQLMNRLVFMRQL
;
A
#
# COMPACT_ATOMS: atom_id res chain seq x y z
N MET A 1 33.55 3.49 14.97
CA MET A 1 32.36 4.16 14.42
C MET A 1 31.48 3.26 13.51
N PHE A 2 31.77 1.96 13.35
CA PHE A 2 30.92 1.01 12.59
C PHE A 2 30.91 -0.37 13.29
N LYS A 3 30.28 -0.50 14.46
CA LYS A 3 30.21 -1.77 15.21
C LYS A 3 29.06 -2.70 14.75
N TRP A 4 28.15 -2.20 13.92
CA TRP A 4 26.96 -2.94 13.45
C TRP A 4 27.21 -3.88 12.27
N LEU A 5 28.30 -3.68 11.51
CA LEU A 5 28.66 -4.51 10.35
C LEU A 5 29.21 -5.90 10.71
N SER A 6 29.46 -6.16 12.01
CA SER A 6 30.02 -7.43 12.52
C SER A 6 28.97 -8.34 13.18
N TYR A 7 27.68 -8.13 12.91
CA TYR A 7 26.66 -9.02 13.44
C TYR A 7 26.56 -10.27 12.55
N ASN A 8 26.95 -11.43 13.08
CA ASN A 8 26.65 -12.71 12.44
C ASN A 8 25.15 -12.98 12.57
N LEU A 9 24.38 -12.52 11.59
CA LEU A 9 22.94 -12.76 11.51
C LEU A 9 22.69 -14.26 11.36
N ASN A 10 21.91 -14.84 12.27
CA ASN A 10 21.44 -16.21 12.13
C ASN A 10 20.48 -16.34 10.93
N SER A 11 20.25 -17.56 10.45
CA SER A 11 19.34 -17.85 9.33
C SER A 11 17.95 -17.21 9.50
N GLU A 12 17.41 -17.27 10.71
CA GLU A 12 16.12 -16.67 11.08
C GLU A 12 16.14 -15.14 10.98
N GLN A 13 17.21 -14.47 11.45
CA GLN A 13 17.31 -13.02 11.38
C GLN A 13 17.44 -12.53 9.93
N ARG A 14 18.19 -13.25 9.08
CA ARG A 14 18.26 -12.97 7.63
C ARG A 14 16.90 -13.11 6.97
N LYS A 15 16.13 -14.13 7.33
CA LYS A 15 14.78 -14.35 6.81
C LYS A 15 13.83 -13.23 7.20
N VAL A 16 13.87 -12.79 8.46
CA VAL A 16 13.04 -11.66 8.95
C VAL A 16 13.41 -10.36 8.22
N VAL A 17 14.69 -10.07 8.04
CA VAL A 17 15.14 -8.89 7.29
C VAL A 17 14.67 -8.96 5.84
N LEU A 18 14.82 -10.10 5.18
CA LEU A 18 14.34 -10.28 3.80
C LEU A 18 12.82 -10.07 3.69
N LEU A 19 12.04 -10.70 4.57
CA LEU A 19 10.58 -10.56 4.57
C LEU A 19 10.15 -9.11 4.83
N SER A 20 10.80 -8.40 5.75
CA SER A 20 10.53 -6.99 6.02
C SER A 20 10.87 -6.10 4.82
N SER A 21 12.01 -6.35 4.17
CA SER A 21 12.44 -5.60 2.99
C SER A 21 11.51 -5.83 1.79
N MET A 22 11.05 -7.08 1.59
CA MET A 22 10.09 -7.40 0.54
C MET A 22 8.77 -6.65 0.73
N GLY A 23 8.27 -6.54 1.96
CA GLY A 23 7.09 -5.73 2.27
C GLY A 23 7.27 -4.26 1.85
N GLY A 24 8.40 -3.66 2.23
CA GLY A 24 8.71 -2.28 1.83
C GLY A 24 8.88 -2.09 0.31
N LEU A 25 9.41 -3.10 -0.39
CA LEU A 25 9.51 -3.09 -1.85
C LEU A 25 8.13 -3.17 -2.53
N LEU A 26 7.20 -3.98 -2.01
CA LEU A 26 5.84 -4.06 -2.53
C LEU A 26 5.12 -2.71 -2.37
N GLU A 27 5.22 -2.08 -1.20
CA GLU A 27 4.66 -0.74 -0.99
C GLU A 27 5.27 0.30 -1.94
N PHE A 28 6.57 0.21 -2.21
CA PHE A 28 7.25 1.09 -3.16
C PHE A 28 6.79 0.85 -4.59
N TYR A 29 6.57 -0.41 -4.96
CA TYR A 29 6.06 -0.81 -6.27
C TYR A 29 4.68 -0.20 -6.53
N ASP A 30 3.72 -0.37 -5.61
CA ASP A 30 2.35 0.15 -5.77
C ASP A 30 2.34 1.67 -5.94
N PHE A 31 3.13 2.40 -5.15
CA PHE A 31 3.23 3.86 -5.28
C PHE A 31 3.86 4.29 -6.60
N THR A 32 4.90 3.60 -7.04
CA THR A 32 5.60 3.93 -8.29
C THR A 32 4.67 3.73 -9.48
N ILE A 33 3.98 2.59 -9.53
CA ILE A 33 3.00 2.32 -10.59
C ILE A 33 1.86 3.33 -10.54
N TYR A 34 1.30 3.62 -9.37
CA TYR A 34 0.24 4.64 -9.27
C TYR A 34 0.70 6.01 -9.78
N GLY A 35 1.88 6.48 -9.36
CA GLY A 35 2.40 7.80 -9.79
C GLY A 35 2.64 7.89 -11.30
N LEU A 36 3.11 6.81 -11.93
CA LEU A 36 3.32 6.74 -13.37
C LEU A 36 1.99 6.73 -14.14
N PHE A 37 0.98 6.04 -13.63
CA PHE A 37 -0.31 5.86 -14.29
C PHE A 37 -1.40 6.83 -13.82
N ALA A 38 -1.12 7.75 -12.89
CA ALA A 38 -2.11 8.69 -12.36
C ALA A 38 -2.80 9.51 -13.47
N GLY A 39 -2.05 9.95 -14.49
CA GLY A 39 -2.64 10.63 -15.65
C GLY A 39 -3.62 9.76 -16.44
N TYR A 40 -3.38 8.45 -16.51
CA TYR A 40 -4.29 7.50 -17.16
C TYR A 40 -5.54 7.23 -16.30
N PHE A 41 -5.37 7.19 -14.99
CA PHE A 41 -6.46 6.97 -14.02
C PHE A 41 -7.38 8.18 -13.85
N ALA A 42 -6.90 9.39 -14.17
CA ALA A 42 -7.61 10.64 -14.04
C ALA A 42 -9.06 10.59 -14.53
N HIS A 43 -9.28 10.28 -15.80
CA HIS A 43 -10.63 10.28 -16.37
C HIS A 43 -11.48 9.08 -15.97
N GLN A 44 -10.85 7.95 -15.64
CA GLN A 44 -11.55 6.72 -15.30
C GLN A 44 -12.10 6.75 -13.87
N PHE A 45 -11.36 7.35 -12.94
CA PHE A 45 -11.73 7.41 -11.52
C PHE A 45 -12.28 8.77 -11.09
N PHE A 46 -11.91 9.86 -11.77
CA PHE A 46 -12.34 11.22 -11.45
C PHE A 46 -12.92 11.92 -12.70
N PRO A 47 -14.08 11.48 -13.22
CA PRO A 47 -14.72 12.13 -14.36
C PRO A 47 -15.12 13.57 -13.97
N ALA A 48 -14.49 14.56 -14.61
CA ALA A 48 -14.78 15.98 -14.43
C ALA A 48 -15.12 16.63 -15.79
N HIS A 49 -15.76 17.79 -15.74
CA HIS A 49 -16.08 18.57 -16.94
C HIS A 49 -14.83 19.16 -17.62
N ASP A 50 -13.74 19.31 -16.89
CA ASP A 50 -12.45 19.82 -17.37
C ASP A 50 -11.37 18.75 -17.12
N GLU A 51 -10.65 18.39 -18.18
CA GLU A 51 -9.55 17.42 -18.17
C GLU A 51 -8.46 17.78 -17.15
N PHE A 52 -8.19 19.08 -17.00
CA PHE A 52 -7.17 19.55 -16.08
C PHE A 52 -7.53 19.23 -14.62
N ILE A 53 -8.82 19.30 -14.27
CA ILE A 53 -9.33 19.01 -12.92
C ILE A 53 -9.22 17.50 -12.63
N SER A 54 -9.54 16.64 -13.59
CA SER A 54 -9.40 15.18 -13.43
C SER A 54 -7.95 14.76 -13.15
N ILE A 55 -7.00 15.36 -13.88
CA ILE A 55 -5.57 15.07 -13.71
C ILE A 55 -5.09 15.51 -12.32
N ILE A 56 -5.41 16.75 -11.92
CA ILE A 56 -5.06 17.27 -10.59
C ILE A 56 -5.67 16.38 -9.50
N ALA A 57 -6.93 15.95 -9.64
CA ALA A 57 -7.57 15.08 -8.67
C ALA A 57 -6.81 13.75 -8.52
N SER A 58 -6.41 13.09 -9.61
CA SER A 58 -5.66 11.84 -9.53
C SER A 58 -4.26 12.02 -8.92
N TYR A 59 -3.53 13.07 -9.28
CA TYR A 59 -2.25 13.36 -8.63
C TYR A 59 -2.40 13.79 -7.16
N SER A 60 -3.52 14.41 -6.81
CA SER A 60 -3.82 14.76 -5.41
C SER A 60 -3.94 13.51 -4.54
N VAL A 61 -4.54 12.43 -5.04
CA VAL A 61 -4.58 11.14 -4.33
C VAL A 61 -3.17 10.59 -4.09
N PHE A 62 -2.27 10.69 -5.07
CA PHE A 62 -0.87 10.29 -4.88
C PHE A 62 -0.20 11.10 -3.76
N VAL A 63 -0.38 12.42 -3.75
CA VAL A 63 0.16 13.31 -2.72
C VAL A 63 -0.41 12.97 -1.34
N VAL A 64 -1.72 12.79 -1.23
CA VAL A 64 -2.39 12.39 0.02
C VAL A 64 -1.83 11.07 0.52
N GLY A 65 -1.72 10.07 -0.35
CA GLY A 65 -1.12 8.78 -0.01
C GLY A 65 0.32 8.93 0.52
N TYR A 66 1.12 9.83 -0.07
CA TYR A 66 2.49 10.08 0.37
C TYR A 66 2.54 10.68 1.78
N VAL A 67 1.61 11.59 2.11
CA VAL A 67 1.48 12.19 3.45
C VAL A 67 0.96 11.19 4.49
N VAL A 68 0.07 10.28 4.09
CA VAL A 68 -0.48 9.25 4.98
C VAL A 68 0.62 8.32 5.51
N ARG A 69 1.71 8.09 4.77
CA ARG A 69 2.81 7.19 5.19
C ARG A 69 3.50 7.65 6.49
N PRO A 70 4.02 8.89 6.61
CA PRO A 70 4.53 9.41 7.89
C PRO A 70 3.51 9.31 9.03
N VAL A 71 2.24 9.64 8.75
CA VAL A 71 1.17 9.61 9.75
C VAL A 71 0.93 8.17 10.23
N GLY A 72 0.82 7.23 9.31
CA GLY A 72 0.73 5.80 9.61
C GLY A 72 1.95 5.32 10.39
N GLY A 73 3.16 5.72 9.98
CA GLY A 73 4.39 5.42 10.70
C GLY A 73 4.37 5.87 12.16
N ILE A 74 3.87 7.08 12.46
CA ILE A 74 3.76 7.60 13.83
C ILE A 74 2.74 6.81 14.64
N ILE A 75 1.57 6.51 14.07
CA ILE A 75 0.50 5.79 14.76
C ILE A 75 0.90 4.33 15.01
N PHE A 76 1.32 3.63 13.95
CA PHE A 76 1.69 2.23 14.03
C PHE A 76 3.02 2.00 14.78
N SER A 77 3.93 2.99 14.83
CA SER A 77 5.12 2.89 15.70
C SER A 77 4.75 2.95 17.17
N HIS A 78 3.87 3.85 17.58
CA HIS A 78 3.37 3.90 18.97
C HIS A 78 2.69 2.60 19.38
N ILE A 79 1.82 2.07 18.52
CA ILE A 79 1.14 0.79 18.77
C ILE A 79 2.16 -0.37 18.78
N GLY A 80 3.16 -0.32 17.90
CA GLY A 80 4.21 -1.33 17.79
C GLY A 80 5.16 -1.39 18.99
N ASP A 81 5.39 -0.26 19.65
CA ASP A 81 6.17 -0.20 20.87
C ASP A 81 5.38 -0.74 22.08
N ALA A 82 4.04 -0.75 22.03
CA ALA A 82 3.19 -1.31 23.09
C ALA A 82 2.87 -2.82 22.91
N ILE A 83 2.60 -3.27 21.68
CA ILE A 83 2.09 -4.64 21.38
C ILE A 83 3.18 -5.53 20.75
N GLY A 84 4.31 -4.94 20.36
CA GLY A 84 5.43 -5.62 19.72
C GLY A 84 5.44 -5.43 18.21
N ARG A 85 6.63 -5.11 17.67
CA ARG A 85 6.87 -4.74 16.27
C ARG A 85 6.45 -5.80 15.25
N LYS A 86 6.60 -7.09 15.58
CA LYS A 86 6.20 -8.21 14.72
C LYS A 86 4.69 -8.25 14.50
N THR A 87 3.91 -8.02 15.56
CA THR A 87 2.45 -8.08 15.53
C THR A 87 1.89 -6.97 14.64
N VAL A 88 2.43 -5.75 14.75
CA VAL A 88 2.01 -4.63 13.92
C VAL A 88 2.34 -4.86 12.45
N LEU A 89 3.52 -5.42 12.13
CA LEU A 89 3.88 -5.74 10.75
C LEU A 89 2.92 -6.75 10.11
N ILE A 90 2.53 -7.79 10.85
CA ILE A 90 1.55 -8.76 10.35
C ILE A 90 0.17 -8.11 10.19
N MET A 91 -0.22 -7.26 11.14
CA MET A 91 -1.51 -6.55 11.10
C MET A 91 -1.62 -5.65 9.87
N THR A 92 -0.60 -4.85 9.56
CA THR A 92 -0.60 -3.98 8.38
C THR A 92 -0.64 -4.77 7.08
N MET A 93 0.11 -5.89 7.00
CA MET A 93 0.06 -6.79 5.84
C MET A 93 -1.33 -7.40 5.63
N VAL A 94 -1.98 -7.85 6.71
CA VAL A 94 -3.35 -8.39 6.64
C VAL A 94 -4.34 -7.31 6.22
N LEU A 95 -4.22 -6.09 6.75
CA LEU A 95 -5.08 -4.96 6.37
C LEU A 95 -4.94 -4.60 4.88
N MET A 96 -3.71 -4.56 4.36
CA MET A 96 -3.47 -4.34 2.92
C MET A 96 -4.09 -5.44 2.06
N GLY A 97 -3.86 -6.70 2.42
CA GLY A 97 -4.44 -7.84 1.71
C GLY A 97 -5.97 -7.85 1.77
N TRP A 98 -6.56 -7.48 2.91
CA TRP A 98 -8.00 -7.38 3.09
C TRP A 98 -8.62 -6.35 2.14
N HIS A 99 -8.05 -5.15 2.09
CA HIS A 99 -8.49 -4.10 1.18
C HIS A 99 -8.46 -4.58 -0.29
N GLN A 100 -7.41 -5.29 -0.69
CA GLN A 100 -7.30 -5.82 -2.05
C GLN A 100 -8.36 -6.89 -2.36
N LEU A 101 -8.66 -7.77 -1.39
CA LEU A 101 -9.69 -8.80 -1.53
C LEU A 101 -11.09 -8.21 -1.63
N GLU A 102 -11.37 -7.16 -0.86
CA GLU A 102 -12.65 -6.45 -0.90
C GLU A 102 -12.90 -5.86 -2.29
N LEU A 103 -11.89 -5.19 -2.88
CA LEU A 103 -11.97 -4.68 -4.24
C LEU A 103 -12.25 -5.79 -5.27
N LEU A 104 -11.59 -6.94 -5.15
CA LEU A 104 -11.82 -8.08 -6.04
C LEU A 104 -13.25 -8.63 -5.90
N TYR A 105 -13.74 -8.75 -4.67
CA TYR A 105 -15.10 -9.23 -4.40
C TYR A 105 -16.16 -8.33 -5.02
N TYR A 106 -16.03 -7.01 -4.88
CA TYR A 106 -16.94 -6.03 -5.50
C TYR A 106 -16.96 -6.13 -7.02
N GLN A 107 -15.79 -6.26 -7.66
CA GLN A 107 -15.71 -6.43 -9.11
C GLN A 107 -16.37 -7.74 -9.55
N LEU A 108 -16.14 -8.83 -8.83
CA LEU A 108 -16.73 -10.14 -9.12
C LEU A 108 -18.25 -10.10 -9.00
N MET A 109 -18.79 -9.50 -7.94
CA MET A 109 -20.23 -9.36 -7.73
C MET A 109 -20.88 -8.53 -8.85
N ASN A 110 -20.31 -7.37 -9.19
CA ASN A 110 -20.80 -6.55 -10.29
C ASN A 110 -20.78 -7.31 -11.62
N ARG A 111 -19.75 -8.12 -11.86
CA ARG A 111 -19.64 -8.96 -13.07
C ARG A 111 -20.66 -10.10 -13.10
N LEU A 112 -20.94 -10.73 -11.95
CA LEU A 112 -21.93 -11.81 -11.84
C LEU A 112 -23.36 -11.29 -12.02
N VAL A 113 -23.67 -10.11 -11.47
CA VAL A 113 -24.98 -9.47 -11.65
C VAL A 113 -25.22 -9.13 -13.12
N PHE A 114 -24.20 -8.61 -13.81
CA PHE A 114 -24.27 -8.35 -15.24
C PHE A 114 -24.50 -9.62 -16.07
N MET A 115 -23.76 -10.70 -15.80
CA MET A 115 -23.92 -11.98 -16.49
C MET A 115 -25.26 -12.66 -16.22
N ARG A 116 -25.92 -12.34 -15.10
CA ARG A 116 -27.25 -12.87 -14.74
C ARG A 116 -28.39 -12.11 -15.41
N GLN A 117 -28.13 -10.91 -15.95
CA GLN A 117 -29.10 -10.12 -16.71
C GLN A 117 -29.02 -10.35 -18.22
N LEU A 118 -28.10 -11.21 -18.68
CA LEU A 118 -28.00 -11.74 -20.04
C LEU A 118 -28.64 -13.13 -20.12
#